data_AF-M0APU8-F1
#
_entry.id   AF-M0APU8-F1
#
_cell.length_a   1.000
_cell.length_b   1.000
_cell.length_c   1.000
_cell.angle_alpha   90.00
_cell.angle_beta   90.00
_cell.angle_gamma   90.00
#
_symmetry.space_group_name_H-M   'P 1'
#
loop_
_entity.id
_entity.type
_entity.pdbx_description
1 polymer ?
#
loop_
_entity_poly.entity_id
_entity_poly.type
_entity_poly.pdbx_seq_one_letter_code
_entity_poly.pdbx_strand_id
1 'polypeptide(L)'
;MLALGVVLGSIPLPLGPLGAPTLGTTGGVIIAALVLGYVGELGPITLRMDRTILSELRSLTLGLFLATVGIEAGSGLVQTVAEYGVQILLASTLTSLAAIFVGLVVTRRLWGQDWITAAGGICGGHTDTKGLAAAIDATDADEVGAAYGNTYPFALLFMVLYAKVLVLLVPVTVGWKTPRIPVSERFAGATARRGITPRS
;
A
#
# COMPACT_ATOMS: atom_id res chain seq x y z
N MET A 1 -17.00 -10.21 -2.22
CA MET A 1 -15.94 -10.16 -1.20
C MET A 1 -16.17 -9.11 -0.13
N LEU A 2 -16.51 -7.86 -0.46
CA LEU A 2 -16.74 -6.79 0.52
C LEU A 2 -17.80 -7.15 1.60
N ALA A 3 -18.97 -7.66 1.22
CA ALA A 3 -20.01 -8.04 2.19
C ALA A 3 -19.57 -9.17 3.14
N LEU A 4 -18.98 -10.24 2.61
CA LEU A 4 -18.47 -11.39 3.38
C LEU A 4 -17.26 -11.02 4.26
N GLY A 5 -16.35 -10.19 3.74
CA GLY A 5 -15.18 -9.69 4.45
C GLY A 5 -15.52 -8.69 5.55
N VAL A 6 -16.58 -7.90 5.38
CA VAL A 6 -17.10 -7.04 6.45
C VAL A 6 -17.74 -7.89 7.55
N VAL A 7 -18.50 -8.93 7.20
CA VAL A 7 -19.10 -9.86 8.18
C VAL A 7 -18.03 -10.64 8.94
N LEU A 8 -17.01 -11.19 8.26
CA LEU A 8 -15.89 -11.87 8.91
C LEU A 8 -14.99 -10.91 9.71
N GLY A 9 -14.74 -9.70 9.19
CA GLY A 9 -13.92 -8.68 9.85
C GLY A 9 -14.57 -8.04 11.06
N SER A 10 -15.90 -8.20 11.20
CA SER A 10 -16.66 -7.77 12.36
C SER A 10 -16.63 -8.76 13.51
N ILE A 11 -16.03 -9.95 13.34
CA ILE A 11 -15.87 -10.92 14.43
C ILE A 11 -14.69 -10.45 15.31
N PRO A 12 -14.93 -10.03 16.56
CA PRO A 12 -13.87 -9.65 17.46
C PRO A 12 -13.06 -10.89 17.83
N LEU A 13 -11.75 -10.90 17.57
CA LEU A 13 -10.85 -11.91 18.13
C LEU A 13 -10.49 -11.49 19.57
N PRO A 14 -10.92 -12.24 20.60
CA PRO A 14 -10.62 -11.90 21.99
C PRO A 14 -9.18 -12.30 22.32
N LEU A 15 -8.23 -11.38 22.13
CA LEU A 15 -6.86 -11.51 22.64
C LEU A 15 -6.77 -11.03 24.10
N GLY A 16 -7.42 -11.77 24.99
CA GLY A 16 -7.24 -11.72 26.45
C GLY A 16 -6.81 -10.35 27.03
N PRO A 17 -5.68 -10.25 27.77
CA PRO A 17 -5.36 -9.07 28.59
C PRO A 17 -4.81 -7.84 27.84
N LEU A 18 -4.78 -7.83 26.50
CA LEU A 18 -4.23 -6.73 25.69
C LEU A 18 -5.28 -5.96 24.87
N GLY A 19 -6.57 -6.20 25.13
CA GLY A 19 -7.69 -5.59 24.40
C GLY A 19 -8.07 -6.40 23.17
N ALA A 20 -9.28 -6.18 22.65
CA ALA A 20 -9.80 -6.82 21.45
C ALA A 20 -9.63 -5.89 20.24
N PRO A 21 -8.47 -5.87 19.55
CA PRO A 21 -8.40 -5.20 18.27
C PRO A 21 -9.35 -5.95 17.33
N THR A 22 -10.44 -5.29 16.94
CA THR A 22 -11.19 -5.73 15.78
C THR A 22 -10.23 -5.71 14.60
N LEU A 23 -10.24 -6.76 13.77
CA LEU A 23 -9.42 -6.86 12.56
C LEU A 23 -9.66 -5.70 11.57
N GLY A 24 -10.67 -4.86 11.83
CA GLY A 24 -11.12 -3.81 10.97
C GLY A 24 -11.78 -4.39 9.73
N THR A 25 -12.58 -3.57 9.05
CA THR A 25 -13.14 -3.94 7.74
C THR A 25 -12.02 -4.32 6.76
N THR A 26 -10.85 -3.70 6.85
CA THR A 26 -9.68 -3.99 6.01
C THR A 26 -9.09 -5.38 6.26
N GLY A 27 -8.87 -5.79 7.52
CA GLY A 27 -8.31 -7.11 7.83
C GLY A 27 -9.26 -8.26 7.48
N GLY A 28 -10.56 -8.06 7.73
CA GLY A 28 -11.58 -9.04 7.33
C GLY A 28 -11.73 -9.22 5.83
N VAL A 29 -11.61 -8.13 5.05
CA VAL A 29 -11.64 -8.19 3.59
C VAL A 29 -10.42 -8.90 3.04
N ILE A 30 -9.21 -8.66 3.59
CA ILE A 30 -7.99 -9.36 3.16
C ILE A 30 -8.06 -10.85 3.47
N ILE A 31 -8.49 -11.24 4.68
CA ILE A 31 -8.63 -12.66 5.05
C ILE A 31 -9.68 -13.33 4.18
N ALA A 32 -10.84 -12.71 3.98
CA ALA A 32 -11.88 -13.26 3.12
C ALA A 32 -11.43 -13.37 1.66
N ALA A 33 -10.67 -12.40 1.15
CA ALA A 33 -10.10 -12.44 -0.19
C ALA A 33 -9.05 -13.56 -0.34
N LEU A 34 -8.19 -13.75 0.66
CA LEU A 34 -7.18 -14.81 0.68
C LEU A 34 -7.80 -16.20 0.76
N VAL A 35 -8.80 -16.38 1.63
CA VAL A 35 -9.50 -17.67 1.80
C VAL A 35 -10.25 -18.04 0.51
N LEU A 36 -11.03 -17.12 -0.07
CA LEU A 36 -11.68 -17.40 -1.35
C LEU A 36 -10.68 -17.61 -2.49
N GLY A 37 -9.59 -16.84 -2.50
CA GLY A 37 -8.51 -16.98 -3.48
C GLY A 37 -7.81 -18.33 -3.40
N TYR A 38 -7.63 -18.87 -2.18
CA TYR A 38 -7.09 -20.20 -1.94
C TYR A 38 -8.08 -21.31 -2.31
N VAL A 39 -9.37 -21.13 -1.96
CA VAL A 39 -10.43 -22.10 -2.31
C VAL A 39 -10.59 -22.21 -3.83
N GLY A 40 -10.33 -21.14 -4.59
CA GLY A 40 -10.16 -21.17 -6.06
C GLY A 40 -11.42 -21.52 -6.87
N GLU A 41 -12.47 -21.97 -6.21
CA GLU A 41 -13.74 -22.39 -6.78
C GLU A 41 -14.89 -21.80 -5.96
N LEU A 42 -15.76 -21.02 -6.60
CA LEU A 42 -16.99 -20.54 -5.99
C LEU A 42 -18.16 -21.36 -6.56
N GLY A 43 -18.28 -22.61 -6.12
CA GLY A 43 -19.27 -23.55 -6.67
C GLY A 43 -19.00 -23.86 -8.16
N PRO A 44 -19.92 -23.58 -9.11
CA PRO A 44 -19.75 -23.91 -10.53
C PRO A 44 -18.87 -22.93 -11.33
N ILE A 45 -18.33 -21.88 -10.69
CA ILE A 45 -17.47 -20.89 -11.34
C ILE A 45 -16.03 -21.13 -10.89
N THR A 46 -15.19 -21.63 -11.79
CA THR A 46 -13.74 -21.68 -11.60
C THR A 46 -13.22 -20.25 -11.56
N LEU A 47 -12.70 -19.80 -10.41
CA LEU A 47 -12.02 -18.49 -10.30
C LEU A 47 -10.62 -18.50 -10.96
N ARG A 48 -10.23 -19.63 -11.54
CA ARG A 48 -9.03 -19.76 -12.37
C ARG A 48 -9.32 -19.14 -13.73
N MET A 49 -9.08 -17.85 -13.82
CA MET A 49 -9.13 -17.10 -15.07
C MET A 49 -7.99 -17.59 -15.99
N ASP A 50 -8.26 -17.68 -17.28
CA ASP A 50 -7.22 -17.97 -18.28
C ASP A 50 -6.11 -16.90 -18.16
N ARG A 51 -4.86 -17.34 -18.10
CA ARG A 51 -3.70 -16.44 -17.96
C ARG A 51 -3.66 -15.41 -19.08
N THR A 52 -4.08 -15.81 -20.28
CA THR A 52 -4.15 -14.93 -21.46
C THR A 52 -5.15 -13.80 -21.26
N ILE A 53 -6.32 -14.08 -20.69
CA ILE A 53 -7.32 -13.03 -20.42
C ILE A 53 -6.83 -12.12 -19.29
N LEU A 54 -6.14 -12.69 -18.31
CA LEU A 54 -5.64 -11.96 -17.16
C LEU A 54 -4.48 -11.03 -17.52
N SER A 55 -3.59 -11.40 -18.45
CA SER A 55 -2.52 -10.53 -18.95
C SER A 55 -3.08 -9.33 -19.72
N GLU A 56 -4.05 -9.55 -20.60
CA GLU A 56 -4.72 -8.48 -21.36
C GLU A 56 -5.54 -7.53 -20.45
N LEU A 57 -6.25 -8.07 -19.47
CA LEU A 57 -6.96 -7.25 -18.49
C LEU A 57 -5.98 -6.44 -17.64
N ARG A 58 -4.82 -7.02 -17.30
CA ARG A 58 -3.77 -6.34 -16.53
C ARG A 58 -3.18 -5.19 -17.34
N SER A 59 -2.81 -5.38 -18.60
CA SER A 59 -2.25 -4.31 -19.43
C SER A 59 -3.24 -3.14 -19.58
N LEU A 60 -4.53 -3.43 -19.80
CA LEU A 60 -5.58 -2.41 -19.88
C LEU A 60 -5.73 -1.63 -18.56
N THR A 61 -5.82 -2.35 -17.43
CA THR A 61 -6.00 -1.72 -16.10
C THR A 61 -4.77 -0.94 -15.66
N LEU A 62 -3.56 -1.42 -15.96
CA LEU A 62 -2.31 -0.70 -15.70
C LEU A 62 -2.22 0.58 -16.54
N GLY A 63 -2.62 0.53 -17.81
CA GLY A 63 -2.69 1.71 -18.67
C GLY A 63 -3.66 2.76 -18.12
N LEU A 64 -4.86 2.36 -17.70
CA LEU A 64 -5.84 3.27 -17.10
C LEU A 64 -5.36 3.84 -15.74
N PHE A 65 -4.71 3.02 -14.93
CA PHE A 65 -4.13 3.44 -13.66
C PHE A 65 -2.99 4.45 -13.86
N LEU A 66 -2.06 4.19 -14.78
CA LEU A 66 -0.97 5.13 -15.08
C LEU A 66 -1.49 6.44 -15.67
N ALA A 67 -2.52 6.40 -16.52
CA ALA A 67 -3.16 7.59 -17.06
C ALA A 67 -3.78 8.46 -15.95
N THR A 68 -4.54 7.85 -15.03
CA THR A 68 -5.20 8.58 -13.94
C THR A 68 -4.20 9.20 -12.97
N VAL A 69 -3.21 8.43 -12.49
CA VAL A 69 -2.21 9.00 -11.57
C VAL A 69 -1.25 9.96 -12.29
N GLY A 70 -1.04 9.81 -13.59
CA GLY A 70 -0.27 10.75 -14.41
C GLY A 70 -0.94 12.14 -14.48
N ILE A 71 -2.25 12.18 -14.69
CA ILE A 71 -3.03 13.43 -14.70
C ILE A 71 -3.00 14.10 -13.31
N GLU A 72 -3.18 13.31 -12.25
CA GLU A 72 -3.15 13.82 -10.88
C GLU A 72 -1.76 14.40 -10.52
N ALA A 73 -0.69 13.66 -10.81
CA ALA A 73 0.68 14.12 -10.57
C ALA A 73 1.04 15.37 -11.41
N GLY A 74 0.56 15.43 -12.66
CA GLY A 74 0.80 16.58 -13.55
C GLY A 74 0.13 17.87 -13.08
N SER A 75 -1.07 17.77 -12.48
CA SER A 75 -1.83 18.93 -12.01
C SER A 75 -1.13 19.71 -10.88
N GLY A 76 -0.40 19.02 -10.00
CA GLY A 76 0.36 19.63 -8.91
C GLY A 76 1.78 20.04 -9.29
N LEU A 77 2.33 19.49 -10.39
CA LEU A 77 3.76 19.60 -10.72
C LEU A 77 4.21 21.04 -10.93
N VAL A 78 3.43 21.87 -11.64
CA VAL A 78 3.77 23.27 -11.90
C VAL A 78 3.85 24.08 -10.60
N GLN A 79 2.92 23.84 -9.68
CA GLN A 79 2.87 24.55 -8.39
C GLN A 79 4.04 24.11 -7.49
N THR A 80 4.35 22.82 -7.43
CA THR A 80 5.48 22.32 -6.61
C THR A 80 6.84 22.78 -7.14
N VAL A 81 7.01 22.83 -8.47
CA VAL A 81 8.24 23.33 -9.10
C VAL A 81 8.40 24.83 -8.90
N ALA A 82 7.31 25.59 -8.92
CA ALA A 82 7.37 27.03 -8.66
C ALA A 82 7.77 27.34 -7.20
N GLU A 83 7.35 26.52 -6.25
CA GLU A 83 7.56 26.76 -4.81
C GLU A 83 8.92 26.23 -4.30
N TYR A 84 9.34 25.04 -4.74
CA TYR A 84 10.54 24.37 -4.25
C TYR A 84 11.66 24.26 -5.30
N GLY A 85 11.41 24.72 -6.52
CA GLY A 85 12.36 24.66 -7.64
C GLY A 85 12.60 23.25 -8.18
N VAL A 86 13.49 23.16 -9.18
CA VAL A 86 13.91 21.87 -9.77
C VAL A 86 14.72 21.00 -8.80
N GLN A 87 15.19 21.58 -7.68
CA GLN A 87 16.02 20.88 -6.69
C GLN A 87 15.30 19.72 -6.03
N ILE A 88 14.00 19.83 -5.73
CA ILE A 88 13.22 18.72 -5.16
C ILE A 88 13.05 17.55 -6.14
N LEU A 89 12.89 17.84 -7.44
CA LEU A 89 12.81 16.83 -8.50
C LEU A 89 14.14 16.08 -8.62
N LEU A 90 15.26 16.80 -8.62
CA LEU A 90 16.59 16.21 -8.67
C LEU A 90 16.88 15.38 -7.41
N ALA A 91 16.60 15.93 -6.23
CA ALA A 91 16.81 15.24 -4.97
C ALA A 91 16.02 13.94 -4.94
N SER A 92 14.70 13.98 -5.14
CA SER A 92 13.84 12.79 -5.11
C SER A 92 14.21 11.77 -6.21
N THR A 93 14.53 12.21 -7.42
CA THR A 93 15.01 11.32 -8.49
C THR A 93 16.30 10.62 -8.10
N LEU A 94 17.28 11.36 -7.57
CA LEU A 94 18.57 10.80 -7.12
C LEU A 94 18.38 9.81 -5.98
N THR A 95 17.55 10.13 -4.98
CA THR A 95 17.30 9.21 -3.85
C THR A 95 16.58 7.95 -4.32
N SER A 96 15.58 8.07 -5.20
CA SER A 96 14.86 6.92 -5.75
C SER A 96 15.77 6.04 -6.59
N LEU A 97 16.61 6.64 -7.45
CA LEU A 97 17.55 5.92 -8.28
C LEU A 97 18.61 5.21 -7.42
N ALA A 98 19.12 5.87 -6.39
CA ALA A 98 20.04 5.27 -5.43
C ALA A 98 19.38 4.10 -4.68
N ALA A 99 18.13 4.24 -4.23
CA ALA A 99 17.41 3.16 -3.55
C ALA A 99 17.22 1.93 -4.45
N ILE A 100 16.83 2.14 -5.72
CA ILE A 100 16.68 1.06 -6.70
C ILE A 100 18.04 0.41 -7.00
N PHE A 101 19.09 1.22 -7.19
CA PHE A 101 20.43 0.71 -7.49
C PHE A 101 21.00 -0.12 -6.34
N VAL A 102 20.90 0.38 -5.10
CA VAL A 102 21.30 -0.36 -3.90
C VAL A 102 20.49 -1.63 -3.76
N GLY A 103 19.16 -1.57 -3.95
CA GLY A 103 18.28 -2.73 -3.96
C GLY A 103 18.73 -3.77 -4.98
N LEU A 104 19.03 -3.36 -6.22
CA LEU A 104 19.49 -4.26 -7.27
C LEU A 104 20.86 -4.89 -6.96
N VAL A 105 21.81 -4.11 -6.45
CA VAL A 105 23.14 -4.60 -6.07
C VAL A 105 23.06 -5.59 -4.92
N VAL A 106 22.30 -5.28 -3.87
CA VAL A 106 22.11 -6.18 -2.72
C VAL A 106 21.44 -7.48 -3.15
N THR A 107 20.36 -7.39 -3.95
CA THR A 107 19.60 -8.56 -4.36
C THR A 107 20.42 -9.47 -5.30
N ARG A 108 21.20 -8.89 -6.23
CA ARG A 108 22.11 -9.67 -7.09
C ARG A 108 23.29 -10.26 -6.34
N ARG A 109 23.93 -9.48 -5.47
CA ARG A 109 25.25 -9.83 -4.91
C ARG A 109 25.15 -10.66 -3.63
N LEU A 110 24.07 -10.52 -2.87
CA LEU A 110 23.85 -11.27 -1.63
C LEU A 110 22.94 -12.49 -1.83
N TRP A 111 21.95 -12.41 -2.72
CA TRP A 111 20.92 -13.44 -2.88
C TRP A 111 20.93 -14.18 -4.23
N GLY A 112 21.69 -13.71 -5.22
CA GLY A 112 21.83 -14.39 -6.52
C GLY A 112 20.50 -14.59 -7.27
N GLN A 113 19.48 -13.78 -6.98
CA GLN A 113 18.14 -13.94 -7.55
C GLN A 113 18.08 -13.50 -9.01
N ASP A 114 17.11 -14.08 -9.73
CA ASP A 114 16.80 -13.70 -11.11
C ASP A 114 16.30 -12.25 -11.19
N TRP A 115 16.48 -11.60 -12.34
CA TRP A 115 16.16 -10.18 -12.52
C TRP A 115 14.65 -9.91 -12.37
N ILE A 116 13.82 -10.90 -12.73
CA ILE A 116 12.36 -10.86 -12.62
C ILE A 116 11.93 -10.81 -11.14
N THR A 117 12.46 -11.71 -10.32
CA THR A 117 12.18 -11.76 -8.87
C THR A 117 12.74 -10.54 -8.14
N ALA A 118 13.93 -10.09 -8.54
CA ALA A 118 14.56 -8.90 -7.98
C ALA A 118 13.73 -7.63 -8.27
N ALA A 119 13.22 -7.46 -9.49
CA ALA A 119 12.38 -6.33 -9.85
C ALA A 119 11.09 -6.29 -8.99
N GLY A 120 10.39 -7.42 -8.88
CA GLY A 120 9.18 -7.51 -8.05
C GLY A 120 9.44 -7.27 -6.56
N GLY A 121 10.56 -7.78 -6.04
CA GLY A 121 10.98 -7.56 -4.66
C GLY A 121 11.38 -6.11 -4.36
N ILE A 122 12.08 -5.46 -5.28
CA ILE A 122 12.45 -4.04 -5.15
C ILE A 122 11.20 -3.16 -5.20
N CYS A 123 10.25 -3.42 -6.12
CA CYS A 123 8.99 -2.67 -6.15
C CYS A 123 8.15 -2.88 -4.87
N GLY A 124 8.16 -4.09 -4.29
CA GLY A 124 7.50 -4.39 -3.02
C GLY A 124 8.14 -3.66 -1.84
N GLY A 125 9.47 -3.61 -1.80
CA GLY A 125 10.23 -2.85 -0.79
C GLY A 125 10.13 -1.33 -0.95
N HIS A 126 10.13 -0.84 -2.19
CA HIS A 126 9.94 0.58 -2.52
C HIS A 126 8.48 1.01 -2.37
N THR A 127 7.56 0.07 -2.09
CA THR A 127 6.11 0.30 -1.99
C THR A 127 5.52 1.03 -3.21
N ASP A 128 6.11 0.84 -4.38
CA ASP A 128 5.70 1.50 -5.63
C ASP A 128 4.95 0.52 -6.53
N THR A 129 3.62 0.64 -6.51
CA THR A 129 2.72 -0.15 -7.35
C THR A 129 2.80 0.20 -8.84
N LYS A 130 3.26 1.40 -9.21
CA LYS A 130 3.47 1.76 -10.62
C LYS A 130 4.75 1.14 -11.15
N GLY A 131 5.81 1.11 -10.33
CA GLY A 131 7.02 0.35 -10.64
C GLY A 131 6.73 -1.13 -10.89
N LEU A 132 5.86 -1.74 -10.07
CA LEU A 132 5.40 -3.12 -10.28
C LEU A 132 4.70 -3.30 -11.64
N ALA A 133 3.80 -2.37 -11.98
CA ALA A 133 3.09 -2.38 -13.26
C ALA A 133 4.07 -2.38 -14.45
N ALA A 134 5.03 -1.45 -14.43
CA ALA A 134 6.05 -1.33 -15.46
C ALA A 134 6.98 -2.56 -15.50
N ALA A 135 7.31 -3.14 -14.35
CA ALA A 135 8.12 -4.35 -14.28
C ALA A 135 7.40 -5.57 -14.86
N ILE A 136 6.09 -5.72 -14.61
CA ILE A 136 5.29 -6.80 -15.21
C ILE A 136 5.20 -6.61 -16.73
N ASP A 137 4.94 -5.40 -17.21
CA ASP A 137 4.89 -5.09 -18.64
C ASP A 137 6.23 -5.35 -19.36
N ALA A 138 7.35 -5.04 -18.69
CA ALA A 138 8.68 -5.27 -19.25
C ALA A 138 9.17 -6.73 -19.20
N THR A 139 8.63 -7.54 -18.28
CA THR A 139 9.05 -8.95 -18.08
C THR A 139 8.08 -9.96 -18.69
N ASP A 140 6.83 -9.56 -18.95
CA ASP A 140 5.69 -10.41 -19.29
C ASP A 140 5.53 -11.63 -18.34
N ALA A 141 6.00 -11.49 -17.10
CA ALA A 141 6.09 -12.59 -16.14
C ALA A 141 5.22 -12.34 -14.90
N ASP A 142 4.32 -13.29 -14.61
CA ASP A 142 3.48 -13.28 -13.39
C ASP A 142 4.31 -13.41 -12.09
N GLU A 143 5.54 -13.91 -12.21
CA GLU A 143 6.49 -14.12 -11.11
C GLU A 143 6.86 -12.82 -10.39
N VAL A 144 6.83 -11.68 -11.10
CA VAL A 144 7.04 -10.35 -10.51
C VAL A 144 5.96 -10.04 -9.47
N GLY A 145 4.69 -10.38 -9.76
CA GLY A 145 3.57 -10.19 -8.84
C GLY A 145 3.68 -11.06 -7.59
N ALA A 146 4.16 -12.29 -7.73
CA ALA A 146 4.41 -13.18 -6.60
C ALA A 146 5.53 -12.66 -5.68
N ALA A 147 6.64 -12.17 -6.28
CA ALA A 147 7.75 -11.58 -5.53
C ALA A 147 7.33 -10.30 -4.78
N TYR A 148 6.49 -9.47 -5.39
CA TYR A 148 5.89 -8.30 -4.74
C TYR A 148 5.02 -8.69 -3.54
N GLY A 149 4.12 -9.67 -3.72
CA GLY A 149 3.22 -10.14 -2.65
C GLY A 149 3.98 -10.67 -1.43
N ASN A 150 5.14 -11.30 -1.65
CA ASN A 150 5.98 -11.78 -0.56
C ASN A 150 6.73 -10.67 0.16
N THR A 151 7.20 -9.64 -0.54
CA THR A 151 8.08 -8.59 0.03
C THR A 151 7.30 -7.43 0.66
N TYR A 152 6.12 -7.12 0.15
CA TYR A 152 5.26 -6.04 0.65
C TYR A 152 4.93 -6.11 2.16
N PRO A 153 4.51 -7.26 2.74
CA PRO A 153 4.23 -7.33 4.19
C PRO A 153 5.48 -7.11 5.05
N PHE A 154 6.66 -7.57 4.60
CA PHE A 154 7.92 -7.28 5.29
C PHE A 154 8.24 -5.79 5.23
N ALA A 155 8.10 -5.16 4.05
CA ALA A 155 8.33 -3.73 3.90
C ALA A 155 7.46 -2.91 4.86
N LEU A 156 6.16 -3.25 4.95
CA LEU A 156 5.23 -2.64 5.92
C LEU A 156 5.66 -2.86 7.37
N LEU A 157 6.05 -4.08 7.74
CA LEU A 157 6.51 -4.38 9.10
C LEU A 157 7.73 -3.53 9.47
N PHE A 158 8.74 -3.49 8.61
CA PHE A 158 9.94 -2.67 8.81
C PHE A 158 9.61 -1.18 8.84
N MET A 159 8.73 -0.71 7.96
CA MET A 159 8.28 0.69 7.95
C MET A 159 7.59 1.07 9.27
N VAL A 160 6.71 0.23 9.80
CA VAL A 160 6.02 0.48 11.08
C VAL A 160 7.01 0.45 12.25
N LEU A 161 7.93 -0.52 12.28
CA LEU A 161 8.97 -0.58 13.31
C LEU A 161 9.88 0.65 13.24
N TYR A 162 10.33 1.02 12.04
CA TYR A 162 11.16 2.20 11.82
C TYR A 162 10.43 3.47 12.25
N ALA A 163 9.17 3.66 11.86
CA ALA A 163 8.36 4.80 12.29
C ALA A 163 8.22 4.87 13.81
N LYS A 164 8.02 3.73 14.50
CA LYS A 164 7.97 3.69 15.97
C LYS A 164 9.31 4.07 16.61
N VAL A 165 10.42 3.57 16.06
CA VAL A 165 11.77 3.93 16.52
C VAL A 165 12.05 5.41 16.31
N LEU A 166 11.64 5.95 15.16
CA LEU A 166 11.80 7.38 14.83
C LEU A 166 10.96 8.25 15.76
N VAL A 167 9.71 7.89 16.01
CA VAL A 167 8.83 8.57 16.99
C VAL A 167 9.34 8.43 18.42
N LEU A 168 10.16 7.43 18.76
CA LEU A 168 10.81 7.32 20.06
C LEU A 168 12.09 8.17 20.15
N LEU A 169 12.85 8.28 19.05
CA LEU A 169 14.10 9.05 18.98
C LEU A 169 13.89 10.56 18.79
N VAL A 170 12.89 10.96 18.01
CA VAL A 170 12.56 12.37 17.72
C VAL A 170 12.17 13.18 18.96
N PRO A 171 11.33 12.71 19.92
CA PRO A 171 11.02 13.48 21.12
C PRO A 171 12.22 13.68 22.05
N VAL A 172 13.30 12.91 21.87
CA VAL A 172 14.56 13.06 22.63
C VAL A 172 15.44 14.18 22.04
N THR A 173 15.35 14.46 20.74
CA THR A 173 16.19 15.45 20.05
C THR A 173 15.48 16.76 19.71
N VAL A 174 14.17 16.72 19.48
CA VAL A 174 13.36 17.89 19.15
C VAL A 174 12.22 17.92 20.18
N GLY A 175 12.18 18.95 21.03
CA GLY A 175 11.20 19.16 22.10
C GLY A 175 9.76 19.38 21.61
N TRP A 176 9.24 18.45 20.82
CA TRP A 176 7.87 18.44 20.32
C TRP A 176 6.93 18.15 21.47
N LYS A 177 6.36 19.24 22.02
CA LYS A 177 5.20 19.19 22.89
C LYS A 177 4.03 18.69 22.04
N THR A 178 3.74 17.40 22.12
CA THR A 178 2.63 16.76 21.41
C THR A 178 1.34 17.49 21.79
N PRO A 179 0.58 18.09 20.86
CA PRO A 179 -0.76 18.55 21.17
C PRO A 179 -1.55 17.29 21.51
N ARG A 180 -1.79 17.05 22.80
CA ARG A 180 -2.77 16.07 23.25
C ARG A 180 -4.12 16.60 22.79
N ILE A 181 -4.55 16.20 21.61
CA ILE A 181 -5.93 16.38 21.18
C ILE A 181 -6.72 15.34 21.97
N PRO A 182 -7.52 15.72 22.98
CA PRO A 182 -8.33 14.75 23.70
C PRO A 182 -9.34 14.16 22.72
N VAL A 183 -9.42 12.83 22.70
CA VAL A 183 -10.29 12.04 21.80
C VAL A 183 -11.76 12.49 21.89
N SER A 184 -12.17 13.13 23.00
CA SER A 184 -13.51 13.70 23.21
C SER A 184 -13.90 14.80 22.21
N GLU A 185 -12.96 15.60 21.68
CA GLU A 185 -13.29 16.70 20.77
C GLU A 185 -13.44 16.26 19.31
N ARG A 186 -12.80 15.14 18.90
CA ARG A 186 -12.96 14.57 17.55
C ARG A 186 -14.38 14.06 17.29
N PHE A 187 -15.07 13.60 18.33
CA PHE A 187 -16.45 13.13 18.21
C PHE A 187 -17.48 14.26 18.33
N ALA A 188 -17.19 15.32 19.11
CA ALA A 188 -18.09 16.47 19.23
C ALA A 188 -18.27 17.23 17.90
N GLY A 189 -17.20 17.38 17.10
CA GLY A 189 -17.28 18.02 15.78
C GLY A 189 -18.06 17.21 14.73
N ALA A 190 -18.15 15.88 14.89
CA ALA A 190 -18.91 15.01 14.00
C ALA A 190 -20.41 15.00 14.32
N THR A 191 -20.78 15.14 15.60
CA THR A 191 -22.20 15.16 16.02
C THR A 191 -22.86 16.52 15.78
N ALA A 192 -22.11 17.64 15.85
CA ALA A 192 -22.65 18.97 15.58
C ALA A 192 -23.08 19.19 14.12
N ARG A 193 -22.50 18.45 13.15
CA ARG A 193 -22.89 18.53 11.72
C ARG A 193 -24.09 17.66 11.34
N ARG A 194 -24.66 16.89 12.28
CA ARG A 194 -25.90 16.10 12.10
C ARG A 194 -27.11 16.68 12.85
N GLY A 195 -27.07 17.98 13.18
CA GLY A 195 -28.20 18.73 13.72
C GLY A 195 -29.20 19.11 12.62
N ILE A 196 -30.23 18.29 12.50
CA ILE A 196 -31.40 18.42 11.63
C ILE A 196 -32.14 19.74 11.96
N THR A 197 -32.41 20.56 10.95
CA THR A 197 -33.37 21.68 11.00
C THR A 197 -34.80 21.12 11.00
N PRO A 198 -35.61 21.30 12.06
CA PRO A 198 -37.05 21.11 11.96
C PRO A 198 -37.65 22.36 11.33
N ARG A 199 -38.36 22.17 10.22
CA ARG A 199 -39.26 23.15 9.62
C ARG A 199 -40.27 23.67 10.66
N SER A 200 -40.46 24.98 10.69
CA SER A 200 -41.69 25.65 11.12
C SER A 200 -42.11 26.61 10.01
#